data_AF-A0A318V723-F1
#
_entry.id   AF-A0A318V723-F1
#
_cell.length_a   1.000
_cell.length_b   1.000
_cell.length_c   1.000
_cell.angle_alpha   90.00
_cell.angle_beta   90.00
_cell.angle_gamma   90.00
#
_symmetry.space_group_name_H-M   'P 1'
#
loop_
_entity.id
_entity.type
_entity.pdbx_description
1 polymer ?
#
loop_
_entity_poly.entity_id
_entity_poly.type
_entity_poly.pdbx_seq_one_letter_code
_entity_poly.pdbx_strand_id
1 'polypeptide(L)'
;MESESMNALRMLLKSDSYQRASSLPISSEELLRSQQAEKTWSKQNRLAGLRKSLYILLLGILVINLINIVFAPKELYGSVPNYLYYTLVAISYLLNLALCWYVLLKSFKTFQKSRLSLLEQYFKKNNLVFYEKIKLINVDALVNLEKHIEASEKADVDSLFEFSRALLEGNYIKTNYKIAIALASIAADLGHSRSAYIVAQAFNGDLDVNFESKEEYYNYLSFKKDKDSYIFWLEKAKELGSYKAKIELDKMNILSQSGGLSTTDIVKFAIEKN
;
A
#
# COMPACT_ATOMS: atom_id res chain seq x y z
N MET A 1 10.47 31.47 13.82
CA MET A 1 10.50 30.38 12.82
C MET A 1 9.28 29.46 12.93
N GLU A 2 8.77 29.12 14.12
CA GLU A 2 7.59 28.23 14.28
C GLU A 2 6.32 28.65 13.52
N SER A 3 6.05 29.96 13.36
CA SER A 3 4.81 30.42 12.72
C SER A 3 4.76 30.16 11.20
N GLU A 4 5.90 30.23 10.51
CA GLU A 4 5.96 30.09 9.05
C GLU A 4 5.84 28.62 8.63
N SER A 5 6.53 27.72 9.32
CA SER A 5 6.44 26.27 9.07
C SER A 5 5.02 25.74 9.35
N MET A 6 4.38 26.24 10.41
CA MET A 6 3.00 25.89 10.75
C MET A 6 1.98 26.46 9.77
N ASN A 7 2.21 27.68 9.27
CA ASN A 7 1.39 28.23 8.19
C ASN A 7 1.59 27.46 6.88
N ALA A 8 2.82 27.05 6.57
CA ALA A 8 3.12 26.22 5.40
C ALA A 8 2.46 24.84 5.51
N LEU A 9 2.49 24.20 6.68
CA LEU A 9 1.80 22.93 6.93
C LEU A 9 0.28 23.09 6.81
N ARG A 10 -0.30 24.12 7.44
CA ARG A 10 -1.74 24.41 7.35
C ARG A 10 -2.16 24.76 5.91
N MET A 11 -1.34 25.49 5.18
CA MET A 11 -1.55 25.76 3.75
C MET A 11 -1.42 24.50 2.91
N LEU A 12 -0.45 23.62 3.20
CA LEU A 12 -0.29 22.33 2.52
C LEU A 12 -1.50 21.43 2.77
N LEU A 13 -1.91 21.23 4.02
CA LEU A 13 -3.07 20.43 4.41
C LEU A 13 -4.40 20.97 3.85
N LYS A 14 -4.51 22.30 3.70
CA LYS A 14 -5.64 22.96 3.05
C LYS A 14 -5.47 23.14 1.55
N SER A 15 -4.31 22.81 0.98
CA SER A 15 -4.05 23.04 -0.44
C SER A 15 -4.88 22.07 -1.26
N ASP A 16 -5.45 22.60 -2.34
CA ASP A 16 -6.09 21.83 -3.40
C ASP A 16 -5.25 20.64 -3.86
N SER A 17 -3.91 20.79 -3.88
CA SER A 17 -2.99 19.72 -4.26
C SER A 17 -2.95 18.58 -3.25
N TYR A 18 -2.96 18.88 -1.95
CA TYR A 18 -3.09 17.87 -0.89
C TYR A 18 -4.47 17.23 -0.90
N GLN A 19 -5.54 18.01 -1.04
CA GLN A 19 -6.91 17.48 -1.13
C GLN A 19 -7.13 16.62 -2.39
N ARG A 20 -6.53 16.99 -3.52
CA ARG A 20 -6.53 16.19 -4.76
C ARG A 20 -5.63 14.95 -4.66
N ALA A 21 -4.49 15.05 -3.97
CA ALA A 21 -3.55 13.93 -3.79
C ALA A 21 -3.96 12.96 -2.68
N SER A 22 -4.65 13.43 -1.64
CA SER A 22 -5.28 12.60 -0.60
C SER A 22 -6.59 11.98 -1.12
N SER A 23 -7.17 12.55 -2.18
CA SER A 23 -8.39 12.07 -2.87
C SER A 23 -9.64 11.94 -1.99
N LEU A 24 -9.60 12.47 -0.77
CA LEU A 24 -10.68 12.35 0.20
C LEU A 24 -11.07 13.77 0.66
N PRO A 25 -12.00 14.44 -0.05
CA PRO A 25 -12.66 15.65 0.45
C PRO A 25 -13.68 15.26 1.53
N ILE A 26 -13.23 14.52 2.55
CA ILE A 26 -14.10 13.81 3.48
C ILE A 26 -13.61 14.13 4.86
N SER A 27 -14.50 14.59 5.72
CA SER A 27 -14.15 14.72 7.13
C SER A 27 -13.77 13.33 7.68
N SER A 28 -12.77 13.27 8.55
CA SER A 28 -12.41 12.06 9.27
C SER A 28 -13.64 11.41 9.92
N GLU A 29 -14.58 12.23 10.38
CA GLU A 29 -15.87 11.81 10.94
C GLU A 29 -16.76 11.09 9.91
N GLU A 30 -16.91 11.60 8.68
CA GLU A 30 -17.65 10.92 7.61
C GLU A 30 -17.01 9.60 7.20
N LEU A 31 -15.67 9.54 7.21
CA LEU A 31 -14.92 8.32 6.91
C LEU A 31 -15.06 7.27 8.02
N LEU A 32 -15.04 7.71 9.29
CA LEU A 32 -15.32 6.88 10.45
C LEU A 32 -16.75 6.34 10.42
N ARG A 33 -17.74 7.20 10.15
CA ARG A 33 -19.16 6.82 9.98
C ARG A 33 -19.32 5.80 8.85
N SER A 34 -18.66 6.02 7.72
CA SER A 34 -18.62 5.10 6.58
C SER A 34 -18.04 3.74 6.96
N GLN A 35 -16.93 3.70 7.69
CA GLN A 35 -16.30 2.45 8.13
C GLN A 35 -17.16 1.70 9.16
N GLN A 36 -17.77 2.40 10.11
CA GLN A 36 -18.71 1.82 11.07
C GLN A 36 -19.95 1.27 10.38
N ALA A 37 -20.46 1.99 9.37
CA ALA A 37 -21.56 1.56 8.53
C ALA A 37 -21.20 0.27 7.76
N GLU A 38 -20.00 0.19 7.17
CA GLU A 38 -19.51 -1.04 6.52
C GLU A 38 -19.37 -2.20 7.53
N LYS A 39 -18.75 -1.97 8.70
CA LYS A 39 -18.59 -3.00 9.75
C LYS A 39 -19.95 -3.55 10.19
N THR A 40 -20.93 -2.67 10.39
CA THR A 40 -22.30 -3.03 10.79
C THR A 40 -23.01 -3.81 9.69
N TRP A 41 -22.98 -3.30 8.45
CA TRP A 41 -23.55 -3.99 7.29
C TRP A 41 -22.92 -5.36 7.08
N SER A 42 -21.59 -5.47 7.20
CA SER A 42 -20.86 -6.73 7.03
C SER A 42 -21.23 -7.74 8.11
N LYS A 43 -21.43 -7.32 9.36
CA LYS A 43 -21.91 -8.21 10.43
C LYS A 43 -23.31 -8.74 10.13
N GLN A 44 -24.22 -7.86 9.72
CA GLN A 44 -25.61 -8.22 9.40
C GLN A 44 -25.71 -9.13 8.16
N ASN A 45 -24.86 -8.91 7.15
CA ASN A 45 -24.93 -9.62 5.87
C ASN A 45 -23.95 -10.80 5.75
N ARG A 46 -23.15 -11.10 6.78
CA ARG A 46 -22.17 -12.21 6.78
C ARG A 46 -22.83 -13.55 6.47
N LEU A 47 -24.00 -13.80 7.07
CA LEU A 47 -24.73 -15.06 6.91
C LEU A 47 -25.48 -15.16 5.57
N ALA A 48 -25.94 -14.03 5.02
CA ALA A 48 -26.67 -14.00 3.76
C ALA A 48 -25.79 -14.44 2.58
N GLY A 49 -24.52 -14.04 2.57
CA GLY A 49 -23.56 -14.48 1.56
C GLY A 49 -23.23 -15.98 1.64
N LEU A 50 -22.97 -16.46 2.86
CA LEU A 50 -22.65 -17.87 3.12
C LEU A 50 -23.76 -18.83 2.69
N ARG A 51 -25.03 -18.46 2.93
CA ARG A 51 -26.18 -19.30 2.53
C ARG A 51 -26.23 -19.50 1.01
N LYS A 52 -26.03 -18.42 0.22
CA LYS A 52 -26.06 -18.50 -1.24
C LYS A 52 -24.90 -19.32 -1.80
N SER A 53 -23.68 -19.14 -1.27
CA SER A 53 -22.53 -19.94 -1.71
C SER A 53 -22.68 -21.42 -1.37
N LEU A 54 -23.24 -21.73 -0.19
CA LEU A 54 -23.46 -23.10 0.24
C LEU A 54 -24.53 -23.80 -0.61
N TYR A 55 -25.59 -23.08 -1.01
CA TYR A 55 -26.60 -23.60 -1.94
C TYR A 55 -26.01 -23.94 -3.31
N ILE A 56 -25.17 -23.05 -3.88
CA ILE A 56 -24.49 -23.28 -5.16
C ILE A 56 -23.57 -24.51 -5.07
N LEU A 57 -22.84 -24.66 -3.96
CA LEU A 57 -21.95 -25.79 -3.74
C LEU A 57 -22.72 -27.11 -3.62
N LEU A 58 -23.81 -27.14 -2.84
CA LEU A 58 -24.68 -28.31 -2.73
C LEU A 58 -25.29 -28.69 -4.08
N LEU A 59 -25.74 -27.71 -4.87
CA LEU A 59 -26.28 -27.95 -6.20
C LEU A 59 -25.20 -28.50 -7.16
N GLY A 60 -23.97 -28.00 -7.06
CA GLY A 60 -22.82 -28.54 -7.80
C GLY A 60 -22.52 -30.00 -7.46
N ILE A 61 -22.52 -30.35 -6.16
CA ILE A 61 -22.34 -31.74 -5.70
C ILE A 61 -23.46 -32.65 -6.23
N LEU A 62 -24.71 -32.19 -6.18
CA LEU A 62 -25.86 -32.95 -6.70
C LEU A 62 -25.71 -33.23 -8.21
N VAL A 63 -25.30 -32.23 -9.00
CA VAL A 63 -25.08 -32.41 -10.44
C VAL A 63 -23.96 -33.42 -10.71
N ILE A 64 -22.85 -33.37 -9.97
CA ILE A 64 -21.76 -34.34 -10.12
C ILE A 64 -22.22 -35.75 -9.78
N ASN A 65 -22.98 -35.91 -8.68
CA ASN A 65 -23.50 -37.22 -8.30
C ASN A 65 -24.46 -37.78 -9.35
N LEU A 66 -25.31 -36.94 -9.96
CA LEU A 66 -26.19 -37.35 -11.05
C LEU A 66 -25.40 -37.77 -12.29
N ILE A 67 -24.34 -37.04 -12.67
CA ILE A 67 -23.45 -37.42 -13.76
C ILE A 67 -22.81 -38.78 -13.47
N ASN A 68 -22.30 -39.00 -12.26
CA ASN A 68 -21.69 -40.28 -11.90
C ASN A 68 -22.69 -41.45 -11.94
N ILE A 69 -23.95 -41.23 -11.56
CA ILE A 69 -25.01 -42.25 -11.65
C ILE A 69 -25.33 -42.58 -13.10
N VAL A 70 -25.41 -41.57 -13.98
CA VAL A 70 -25.77 -41.76 -15.39
C VAL A 70 -24.62 -42.39 -16.19
N PHE A 71 -23.36 -42.02 -15.91
CA PHE A 71 -22.20 -42.41 -16.70
C PHE A 71 -21.40 -43.60 -16.16
N ALA A 72 -21.83 -44.23 -15.06
CA ALA A 72 -21.23 -45.47 -14.53
C ALA A 72 -22.13 -46.70 -14.76
N PRO A 73 -22.41 -47.12 -16.02
CA PRO A 73 -23.13 -48.35 -16.26
C PRO A 73 -22.27 -49.53 -15.79
N LYS A 74 -22.79 -50.30 -14.83
CA LYS A 74 -22.12 -51.48 -14.25
C LYS A 74 -21.73 -52.54 -15.28
N GLU A 75 -22.32 -52.50 -16.47
CA GLU A 75 -22.18 -53.54 -17.50
C GLU A 75 -20.87 -53.46 -18.31
N LEU A 76 -20.13 -52.35 -18.26
CA LEU A 76 -18.85 -52.23 -18.99
C LEU A 76 -17.67 -52.96 -18.34
N TYR A 77 -17.83 -53.45 -17.10
CA TYR A 77 -16.75 -54.07 -16.31
C TYR A 77 -16.23 -55.38 -16.91
N GLY A 78 -16.99 -56.06 -17.78
CA GLY A 78 -16.61 -57.33 -18.38
C GLY A 78 -15.71 -57.20 -19.62
N SER A 79 -15.69 -56.04 -20.27
CA SER A 79 -15.15 -55.91 -21.64
C SER A 79 -13.87 -55.07 -21.76
N VAL A 80 -13.50 -54.33 -20.71
CA VAL A 80 -12.37 -53.38 -20.74
C VAL A 80 -11.33 -53.76 -19.67
N PRO A 81 -10.02 -53.72 -19.97
CA PRO A 81 -8.99 -53.94 -18.96
C PRO A 81 -9.13 -52.98 -17.76
N ASN A 82 -9.02 -53.52 -16.55
CA ASN A 82 -9.25 -52.77 -15.29
C ASN A 82 -8.46 -51.45 -15.20
N TYR A 83 -7.20 -51.43 -15.64
CA TYR A 83 -6.37 -50.22 -15.57
C TYR A 83 -6.93 -49.06 -16.40
N LEU A 84 -7.52 -49.36 -17.56
CA LEU A 84 -8.07 -48.35 -18.47
C LEU A 84 -9.39 -47.79 -17.94
N TYR A 85 -10.17 -48.62 -17.25
CA TYR A 85 -11.35 -48.17 -16.52
C TYR A 85 -10.97 -47.20 -15.39
N TYR A 86 -10.02 -47.57 -14.52
CA TYR A 86 -9.62 -46.72 -13.40
C TYR A 86 -8.99 -45.39 -13.85
N THR A 87 -8.22 -45.38 -14.94
CA THR A 87 -7.67 -44.12 -15.47
C THR A 87 -8.76 -43.19 -16.00
N LEU A 88 -9.76 -43.71 -16.72
CA LEU A 88 -10.90 -42.91 -17.17
C LEU A 88 -11.72 -42.34 -16.00
N VAL A 89 -11.96 -43.15 -14.97
CA VAL A 89 -12.63 -42.71 -13.75
C VAL A 89 -11.83 -41.60 -13.07
N ALA A 90 -10.50 -41.77 -12.91
CA ALA A 90 -9.64 -40.76 -12.32
C ALA A 90 -9.64 -39.44 -13.12
N ILE A 91 -9.57 -39.51 -14.45
CA ILE A 91 -9.64 -38.33 -15.34
C ILE A 91 -10.99 -37.62 -15.17
N SER A 92 -12.10 -38.37 -15.12
CA SER A 92 -13.44 -37.80 -14.89
C SER A 92 -13.51 -37.06 -13.55
N TYR A 93 -12.97 -37.63 -12.47
CA TYR A 93 -12.91 -36.94 -11.17
C TYR A 93 -12.08 -35.66 -11.22
N LEU A 94 -10.92 -35.67 -11.89
CA LEU A 94 -10.08 -34.47 -12.04
C LEU A 94 -10.79 -33.37 -12.84
N LEU A 95 -11.49 -33.73 -13.92
CA LEU A 95 -12.28 -32.78 -14.71
C LEU A 95 -13.43 -32.18 -13.89
N ASN A 96 -14.14 -32.99 -13.11
CA ASN A 96 -15.20 -32.51 -12.23
C ASN A 96 -14.67 -31.57 -11.13
N LEU A 97 -13.49 -31.87 -10.57
CA LEU A 97 -12.84 -31.02 -9.58
C LEU A 97 -12.39 -29.69 -10.19
N ALA A 98 -11.82 -29.71 -11.40
CA ALA A 98 -11.47 -28.49 -12.14
C ALA A 98 -12.71 -27.65 -12.47
N LEU A 99 -13.82 -28.29 -12.87
CA LEU A 99 -15.10 -27.60 -13.13
C LEU A 99 -15.66 -26.97 -11.86
N CYS A 100 -15.65 -27.68 -10.73
CA CYS A 100 -16.04 -27.15 -9.42
C CYS A 100 -15.23 -25.91 -9.06
N TRP A 101 -13.90 -26.00 -9.19
CA TRP A 101 -13.00 -24.90 -8.90
C TRP A 101 -13.30 -23.67 -9.78
N TYR A 102 -13.53 -23.89 -11.08
CA TYR A 102 -13.90 -22.83 -12.00
C TYR A 102 -15.23 -22.16 -11.63
N VAL A 103 -16.26 -22.94 -11.30
CA VAL A 103 -17.56 -22.42 -10.87
C VAL A 103 -17.45 -21.63 -9.56
N LEU A 104 -16.64 -22.11 -8.61
CA LEU A 104 -16.37 -21.41 -7.35
C LEU A 104 -15.68 -20.06 -7.59
N LEU A 105 -14.63 -20.02 -8.42
CA LEU A 105 -13.94 -18.77 -8.78
C LEU A 105 -14.88 -17.76 -9.45
N LYS A 106 -15.70 -18.22 -10.41
CA LYS A 106 -16.64 -17.35 -11.13
C LYS A 106 -17.74 -16.83 -10.20
N SER A 107 -18.28 -17.69 -9.33
CA SER A 107 -19.30 -17.33 -8.34
C SER A 107 -18.76 -16.33 -7.33
N PHE A 108 -17.51 -16.48 -6.90
CA PHE A 108 -16.85 -15.56 -5.99
C PHE A 108 -16.70 -14.15 -6.59
N LYS A 109 -16.31 -14.04 -7.87
CA LYS A 109 -16.26 -12.73 -8.57
C LYS A 109 -17.62 -12.08 -8.67
N THR A 110 -18.66 -12.83 -9.04
CA THR A 110 -20.04 -12.32 -9.11
C THR A 110 -20.56 -11.90 -7.73
N PHE A 111 -20.22 -12.66 -6.69
CA PHE A 111 -20.54 -12.34 -5.31
C PHE A 111 -19.88 -11.05 -4.84
N GLN A 112 -18.60 -10.83 -5.17
CA GLN A 112 -17.91 -9.58 -4.86
C GLN A 112 -18.61 -8.38 -5.51
N LYS A 113 -18.97 -8.46 -6.80
CA LYS A 113 -19.71 -7.40 -7.50
C LYS A 113 -21.08 -7.12 -6.88
N SER A 114 -21.83 -8.17 -6.55
CA SER A 114 -23.16 -8.04 -5.93
C SER A 114 -23.07 -7.47 -4.52
N ARG A 115 -22.03 -7.83 -3.77
CA ARG A 115 -21.76 -7.25 -2.45
C ARG A 115 -21.42 -5.77 -2.57
N LEU A 116 -20.61 -5.40 -3.56
CA LEU A 116 -20.24 -4.00 -3.81
C LEU A 116 -21.48 -3.15 -4.11
N SER A 117 -22.36 -3.61 -5.00
CA SER A 117 -23.59 -2.87 -5.35
C SER A 117 -24.57 -2.76 -4.19
N LEU A 118 -24.72 -3.81 -3.36
CA LEU A 118 -25.55 -3.74 -2.16
C LEU A 118 -24.96 -2.79 -1.10
N LEU A 119 -23.63 -2.75 -0.98
CA LEU A 119 -22.95 -1.81 -0.10
C LEU A 119 -23.17 -0.38 -0.61
N GLU A 120 -23.00 -0.12 -1.89
CA GLU A 120 -23.25 1.18 -2.52
C GLU A 120 -24.70 1.65 -2.31
N GLN A 121 -25.69 0.77 -2.52
CA GLN A 121 -27.10 1.07 -2.24
C GLN A 121 -27.35 1.37 -0.77
N TYR A 122 -26.72 0.62 0.14
CA TYR A 122 -26.83 0.86 1.58
C TYR A 122 -26.27 2.23 1.96
N PHE A 123 -25.10 2.59 1.42
CA PHE A 123 -24.50 3.91 1.64
C PHE A 123 -25.40 5.03 1.09
N LYS A 124 -25.88 4.89 -0.15
CA LYS A 124 -26.82 5.84 -0.78
C LYS A 124 -28.10 6.02 0.05
N LYS A 125 -28.66 4.93 0.58
CA LYS A 125 -29.86 4.96 1.43
C LYS A 125 -29.64 5.73 2.74
N ASN A 126 -28.44 5.67 3.30
CA ASN A 126 -28.07 6.37 4.53
C ASN A 126 -27.47 7.76 4.28
N ASN A 127 -27.52 8.26 3.04
CA ASN A 127 -26.88 9.52 2.63
C ASN A 127 -25.37 9.57 2.97
N LEU A 128 -24.69 8.43 2.87
CA LEU A 128 -23.25 8.29 3.05
C LEU A 128 -22.57 8.17 1.69
N VAL A 129 -21.37 8.70 1.57
CA VAL A 129 -20.57 8.58 0.35
C VAL A 129 -19.88 7.22 0.34
N PHE A 130 -20.05 6.48 -0.75
CA PHE A 130 -19.46 5.17 -0.92
C PHE A 130 -18.04 5.27 -1.50
N TYR A 131 -17.05 4.76 -0.77
CA TYR A 131 -15.67 4.72 -1.24
C TYR A 131 -15.30 3.29 -1.62
N GLU A 132 -15.22 3.02 -2.92
CA GLU A 132 -14.85 1.68 -3.42
C GLU A 132 -13.49 1.21 -2.86
N LYS A 133 -12.58 2.16 -2.62
CA LYS A 133 -11.23 1.94 -2.10
C LYS A 133 -11.11 2.11 -0.58
N ILE A 134 -12.21 2.18 0.19
CA ILE A 134 -12.14 2.37 1.65
C ILE A 134 -11.32 1.27 2.35
N LYS A 135 -11.29 0.06 1.78
CA LYS A 135 -10.48 -1.05 2.30
C LYS A 135 -8.97 -0.85 2.18
N LEU A 136 -8.53 0.02 1.28
CA LEU A 136 -7.12 0.39 1.11
C LEU A 136 -6.71 1.49 2.10
N ILE A 137 -7.68 2.05 2.84
CA ILE A 137 -7.47 3.14 3.78
C ILE A 137 -7.62 2.55 5.19
N ASN A 138 -6.51 2.49 5.94
CA ASN A 138 -6.60 2.15 7.35
C ASN A 138 -7.18 3.35 8.11
N VAL A 139 -8.49 3.34 8.32
CA VAL A 139 -9.21 4.42 9.00
C VAL A 139 -8.68 4.66 10.41
N ASP A 140 -8.31 3.60 11.14
CA ASP A 140 -7.75 3.73 12.48
C ASP A 140 -6.41 4.49 12.42
N ALA A 141 -5.64 4.28 11.34
CA ALA A 141 -4.42 5.02 11.12
C ALA A 141 -4.64 6.46 10.65
N LEU A 142 -5.71 6.76 9.89
CA LEU A 142 -6.14 8.13 9.58
C LEU A 142 -6.60 8.90 10.83
N VAL A 143 -7.32 8.24 11.73
CA VAL A 143 -7.75 8.84 13.01
C VAL A 143 -6.57 9.05 13.93
N ASN A 144 -5.66 8.07 14.02
CA ASN A 144 -4.41 8.25 14.75
C ASN A 144 -3.57 9.35 14.11
N LEU A 145 -3.57 9.44 12.77
CA LEU A 145 -2.93 10.53 12.06
C LEU A 145 -3.51 11.89 12.46
N GLU A 146 -4.82 12.07 12.42
CA GLU A 146 -5.43 13.34 12.81
C GLU A 146 -5.06 13.70 14.26
N LYS A 147 -5.07 12.72 15.17
CA LYS A 147 -4.56 12.89 16.53
C LYS A 147 -3.08 13.24 16.60
N HIS A 148 -2.24 12.65 15.74
CA HIS A 148 -0.83 12.99 15.64
C HIS A 148 -0.63 14.38 15.05
N ILE A 149 -1.48 14.83 14.11
CA ILE A 149 -1.47 16.19 13.57
C ILE A 149 -1.90 17.19 14.66
N GLU A 150 -2.99 16.93 15.38
CA GLU A 150 -3.43 17.75 16.51
C GLU A 150 -2.41 17.76 17.65
N ALA A 151 -1.75 16.63 17.94
CA ALA A 151 -0.65 16.57 18.88
C ALA A 151 0.58 17.33 18.34
N SER A 152 0.83 17.28 17.04
CA SER A 152 1.90 18.03 16.37
C SER A 152 1.58 19.53 16.23
N GLU A 153 0.34 19.97 16.44
CA GLU A 153 0.06 21.40 16.66
C GLU A 153 0.77 21.91 17.94
N LYS A 154 1.24 21.01 18.81
CA LYS A 154 2.17 21.30 19.91
C LYS A 154 3.65 21.07 19.54
N ALA A 155 3.96 21.03 18.24
CA ALA A 155 5.30 20.98 17.64
C ALA A 155 6.21 19.83 18.12
N ASP A 156 5.64 18.64 18.34
CA ASP A 156 6.50 17.46 18.53
C ASP A 156 7.12 17.04 17.20
N VAL A 157 8.37 17.44 17.04
CA VAL A 157 9.23 17.20 15.87
C VAL A 157 9.33 15.71 15.53
N ASP A 158 9.35 14.85 16.56
CA ASP A 158 9.45 13.40 16.40
C ASP A 158 8.16 12.83 15.79
N SER A 159 7.00 13.34 16.19
CA SER A 159 5.71 12.94 15.62
C SER A 159 5.61 13.22 14.11
N LEU A 160 6.13 14.36 13.64
CA LEU A 160 6.16 14.69 12.20
C LEU A 160 7.10 13.75 11.42
N PHE A 161 8.24 13.40 12.00
CA PHE A 161 9.17 12.45 11.41
C PHE A 161 8.56 11.04 11.33
N GLU A 162 8.02 10.53 12.44
CA GLU A 162 7.39 9.20 12.48
C GLU A 162 6.22 9.13 11.51
N PHE A 163 5.46 10.22 11.36
CA PHE A 163 4.37 10.27 10.40
C PHE A 163 4.87 10.26 8.94
N SER A 164 5.89 11.06 8.63
CA SER A 164 6.56 10.98 7.32
C SER A 164 7.04 9.55 7.04
N ARG A 165 7.66 8.89 8.01
CA ARG A 165 8.18 7.52 7.84
C ARG A 165 7.06 6.52 7.59
N ALA A 166 6.00 6.59 8.38
CA ALA A 166 4.79 5.80 8.20
C ALA A 166 4.19 5.92 6.78
N LEU A 167 4.22 7.11 6.19
CA LEU A 167 3.77 7.34 4.82
C LEU A 167 4.74 6.83 3.75
N LEU A 168 6.04 6.78 4.02
CA LEU A 168 7.05 6.19 3.12
C LEU A 168 7.01 4.66 3.13
N GLU A 169 6.79 4.07 4.30
CA GLU A 169 6.73 2.62 4.49
C GLU A 169 5.41 2.00 4.00
N GLY A 170 4.37 2.81 3.81
CA GLY A 170 3.04 2.32 3.41
C GLY A 170 2.32 1.53 4.51
N ASN A 171 2.83 1.56 5.76
CA ASN A 171 2.34 0.73 6.88
C ASN A 171 0.88 1.00 7.26
N TYR A 172 0.39 2.21 6.96
CA TYR A 172 -0.88 2.72 7.47
C TYR A 172 -1.80 3.25 6.38
N ILE A 173 -1.23 3.93 5.38
CA ILE A 173 -1.98 4.52 4.27
C ILE A 173 -1.17 4.22 3.02
N LYS A 174 -1.84 4.04 1.88
CA LYS A 174 -1.17 3.93 0.57
C LYS A 174 -0.09 5.00 0.45
N THR A 175 1.11 4.57 0.10
CA THR A 175 2.32 5.39 0.10
C THR A 175 2.11 6.69 -0.69
N ASN A 176 2.34 7.83 -0.04
CA ASN A 176 2.29 9.15 -0.66
C ASN A 176 3.59 9.90 -0.42
N TYR A 177 4.55 9.67 -1.31
CA TYR A 177 5.88 10.26 -1.26
C TYR A 177 5.88 11.78 -1.16
N LYS A 178 4.97 12.48 -1.86
CA LYS A 178 4.91 13.95 -1.83
C LYS A 178 4.58 14.48 -0.44
N ILE A 179 3.56 13.90 0.18
CA ILE A 179 3.16 14.30 1.52
C ILE A 179 4.23 13.91 2.53
N ALA A 180 4.78 12.70 2.41
CA ALA A 180 5.82 12.23 3.31
C ALA A 180 7.05 13.15 3.28
N ILE A 181 7.61 13.44 2.10
CA ILE A 181 8.79 14.29 1.98
C ILE A 181 8.51 15.72 2.43
N ALA A 182 7.31 16.27 2.20
CA ALA A 182 6.93 17.58 2.72
C ALA A 182 6.88 17.60 4.26
N LEU A 183 6.40 16.53 4.90
CA LEU A 183 6.40 16.41 6.36
C LEU A 183 7.81 16.24 6.91
N ALA A 184 8.64 15.43 6.25
CA ALA A 184 10.05 15.30 6.60
C ALA A 184 10.79 16.64 6.48
N SER A 185 10.52 17.44 5.45
CA SER A 185 11.15 18.77 5.32
C SER A 185 10.74 19.70 6.45
N ILE A 186 9.47 19.67 6.88
CA ILE A 186 9.01 20.48 8.01
C ILE A 186 9.66 20.00 9.32
N ALA A 187 9.70 18.69 9.57
CA ALA A 187 10.40 18.15 10.74
C ALA A 187 11.89 18.50 10.75
N ALA A 188 12.52 18.50 9.57
CA ALA A 188 13.91 18.91 9.39
C ALA A 188 14.13 20.40 9.67
N ASP A 189 13.21 21.27 9.23
CA ASP A 189 13.24 22.70 9.53
C ASP A 189 13.09 22.98 11.03
N LEU A 190 12.41 22.09 11.75
CA LEU A 190 12.27 22.12 13.21
C LEU A 190 13.44 21.43 13.95
N GLY A 191 14.47 20.98 13.23
CA GLY A 191 15.71 20.46 13.82
C GLY A 191 15.87 18.94 13.80
N HIS A 192 14.97 18.18 13.15
CA HIS A 192 15.10 16.73 13.08
C HIS A 192 16.13 16.28 12.03
N SER A 193 17.30 15.86 12.49
CA SER A 193 18.43 15.47 11.62
C SER A 193 18.13 14.28 10.71
N ARG A 194 17.36 13.28 11.19
CA ARG A 194 16.97 12.13 10.36
C ARG A 194 15.97 12.53 9.27
N SER A 195 15.09 13.48 9.54
CA SER A 195 14.12 13.95 8.53
C SER A 195 14.84 14.69 7.41
N ALA A 196 15.81 15.55 7.75
CA ALA A 196 16.65 16.22 6.76
C ALA A 196 17.36 15.21 5.85
N TYR A 197 17.87 14.11 6.44
CA TYR A 197 18.50 13.03 5.68
C TYR A 197 17.52 12.27 4.78
N ILE A 198 16.28 12.00 5.22
CA ILE A 198 15.23 11.41 4.37
C ILE A 198 14.94 12.30 3.16
N VAL A 199 14.80 13.61 3.37
CA VAL A 199 14.56 14.56 2.28
C VAL A 199 15.74 14.54 1.29
N ALA A 200 16.97 14.50 1.80
CA ALA A 200 18.16 14.35 0.97
C ALA A 200 18.10 13.08 0.09
N GLN A 201 17.79 11.92 0.70
CA GLN A 201 17.64 10.66 -0.04
C GLN A 201 16.56 10.72 -1.13
N ALA A 202 15.47 11.45 -0.88
CA ALA A 202 14.41 11.67 -1.87
C ALA A 202 14.93 12.39 -3.12
N PHE A 203 15.77 13.42 -2.95
CA PHE A 203 16.36 14.16 -4.06
C PHE A 203 17.48 13.40 -4.78
N ASN A 204 18.13 12.44 -4.13
CA ASN A 204 19.05 11.52 -4.81
C ASN A 204 18.34 10.37 -5.53
N GLY A 205 17.08 10.11 -5.17
CA GLY A 205 16.32 8.93 -5.62
C GLY A 205 16.85 7.62 -5.05
N ASP A 206 17.33 7.68 -3.80
CA ASP A 206 17.91 6.55 -3.04
C ASP A 206 16.98 6.08 -1.91
N LEU A 207 15.70 6.46 -1.96
CA LEU A 207 14.74 5.90 -1.02
C LEU A 207 14.54 4.43 -1.36
N ASP A 208 15.02 3.57 -0.47
CA ASP A 208 14.82 2.12 -0.55
C ASP A 208 13.35 1.81 -0.25
N VAL A 209 12.52 1.87 -1.28
CA VAL A 209 11.08 1.64 -1.14
C VAL A 209 10.61 0.57 -2.11
N ASN A 210 9.96 -0.44 -1.54
CA ASN A 210 9.27 -1.47 -2.29
C ASN A 210 7.92 -0.92 -2.72
N PHE A 211 7.77 -0.63 -4.01
CA PHE A 211 6.50 -0.22 -4.59
C PHE A 211 5.58 -1.43 -4.74
N GLU A 212 4.41 -1.39 -4.11
CA GLU A 212 3.40 -2.45 -4.27
C GLU A 212 2.54 -2.19 -5.52
N SER A 213 2.46 -0.94 -5.97
CA SER A 213 1.66 -0.55 -7.12
C SER A 213 2.39 0.38 -8.11
N LYS A 214 1.97 0.29 -9.39
CA LYS A 214 2.47 1.17 -10.48
C LYS A 214 2.22 2.65 -10.19
N GLU A 215 1.15 2.96 -9.46
CA GLU A 215 0.75 4.32 -9.10
C GLU A 215 1.69 4.91 -8.04
N GLU A 216 2.13 4.11 -7.06
CA GLU A 216 3.15 4.53 -6.09
C GLU A 216 4.49 4.81 -6.78
N TYR A 217 4.88 3.95 -7.72
CA TYR A 217 6.07 4.15 -8.53
C TYR A 217 6.00 5.48 -9.32
N TYR A 218 4.88 5.80 -9.96
CA TYR A 218 4.72 7.09 -10.64
C TYR A 218 4.70 8.29 -9.69
N ASN A 219 4.09 8.16 -8.51
CA ASN A 219 4.15 9.19 -7.48
C ASN A 219 5.59 9.47 -7.04
N TYR A 220 6.41 8.43 -6.88
CA TYR A 220 7.84 8.57 -6.59
C TYR A 220 8.61 9.20 -7.75
N LEU A 221 8.41 8.74 -8.98
CA LEU A 221 9.07 9.30 -10.18
C LEU A 221 8.78 10.79 -10.39
N SER A 222 7.68 11.30 -9.85
CA SER A 222 7.38 12.72 -9.93
C SER A 222 8.31 13.60 -9.11
N PHE A 223 9.10 13.03 -8.18
CA PHE A 223 10.26 13.70 -7.61
C PHE A 223 11.41 13.66 -8.61
N LYS A 224 11.71 14.84 -9.17
CA LYS A 224 12.89 15.00 -10.03
C LYS A 224 14.13 14.94 -9.15
N LYS A 225 15.08 14.05 -9.50
CA LYS A 225 16.41 14.06 -8.89
C LYS A 225 17.02 15.45 -9.06
N ASP A 226 17.53 16.00 -7.96
CA ASP A 226 18.14 17.32 -7.95
C ASP A 226 19.36 17.31 -7.04
N LYS A 227 20.54 17.41 -7.66
CA LYS A 227 21.82 17.29 -6.97
C LYS A 227 22.03 18.44 -5.99
N ASP A 228 21.59 19.64 -6.33
CA ASP A 228 21.79 20.83 -5.50
C ASP A 228 20.92 20.75 -4.26
N SER A 229 19.62 20.41 -4.42
CA SER A 229 18.74 20.11 -3.29
C SER A 229 19.26 18.96 -2.43
N TYR A 230 19.81 17.91 -3.04
CA TYR A 230 20.39 16.79 -2.30
C TYR A 230 21.55 17.24 -1.40
N ILE A 231 22.50 18.00 -1.94
CA ILE A 231 23.65 18.54 -1.18
C ILE A 231 23.16 19.47 -0.07
N PHE A 232 22.25 20.40 -0.39
CA PHE A 232 21.66 21.32 0.60
C PHE A 232 21.05 20.57 1.80
N TRP A 233 20.23 19.55 1.54
CA TRP A 233 19.60 18.78 2.61
C TRP A 233 20.59 17.89 3.38
N LEU A 234 21.66 17.41 2.74
CA LEU A 234 22.75 16.72 3.44
C LEU A 234 23.51 17.66 4.38
N GLU A 235 23.83 18.87 3.94
CA GLU A 235 24.50 19.88 4.76
C GLU A 235 23.66 20.24 5.97
N LYS A 236 22.36 20.49 5.75
CA LYS A 236 21.40 20.71 6.83
C LYS A 236 21.31 19.52 7.79
N ALA A 237 21.22 18.31 7.27
CA ALA A 237 21.18 17.10 8.10
C ALA A 237 22.47 16.96 8.96
N LYS A 238 23.63 17.25 8.39
CA LYS A 238 24.94 17.26 9.09
C LYS A 238 24.97 18.31 10.18
N GLU A 239 24.52 19.54 9.92
CA GLU A 239 24.42 20.63 10.91
C GLU A 239 23.54 20.25 12.10
N LEU A 240 22.46 19.51 11.84
CA LEU A 240 21.58 18.95 12.87
C LEU A 240 22.14 17.70 13.56
N GLY A 241 23.37 17.26 13.22
CA GLY A 241 24.06 16.15 13.86
C GLY A 241 23.89 14.78 13.19
N SER A 242 23.42 14.70 11.95
CA SER A 242 23.34 13.43 11.21
C SER A 242 24.73 12.93 10.78
N TYR A 243 25.23 11.90 11.47
CA TYR A 243 26.49 11.24 11.12
C TYR A 243 26.47 10.63 9.70
N LYS A 244 25.33 10.07 9.28
CA LYS A 244 25.17 9.52 7.92
C LYS A 244 25.35 10.60 6.86
N ALA A 245 24.77 11.77 7.06
CA ALA A 245 24.89 12.87 6.11
C ALA A 245 26.32 13.37 5.99
N LYS A 246 27.05 13.44 7.12
CA LYS A 246 28.48 13.78 7.13
C LYS A 246 29.31 12.82 6.26
N ILE A 247 29.14 11.51 6.46
CA ILE A 247 29.85 10.50 5.66
C ILE A 247 29.57 10.67 4.16
N GLU A 248 28.31 10.88 3.78
CA GLU A 248 27.95 11.04 2.37
C GLU A 248 28.58 12.30 1.75
N LEU A 249 28.61 13.43 2.47
CA LEU A 249 29.32 14.64 2.01
C LEU A 249 30.83 14.43 1.89
N ASP A 250 31.45 13.72 2.85
CA ASP A 250 32.89 13.43 2.81
C ASP A 250 33.24 12.55 1.59
N LYS A 251 32.41 11.54 1.29
CA LYS A 251 32.55 10.73 0.07
C LYS A 251 32.45 11.57 -1.20
N MET A 252 31.49 12.48 -1.28
CA MET A 252 31.33 13.36 -2.44
C MET A 252 32.54 14.28 -2.65
N ASN A 253 33.09 14.83 -1.56
CA ASN A 253 34.28 15.68 -1.64
C ASN A 253 35.49 14.91 -2.16
N ILE A 254 35.72 13.68 -1.68
CA ILE A 254 36.78 12.80 -2.18
C ILE A 254 36.61 12.54 -3.69
N LEU A 255 35.39 12.25 -4.13
CA LEU A 255 35.09 12.00 -5.55
C LEU A 255 35.30 13.25 -6.43
N SER A 256 35.01 14.44 -5.92
CA SER A 256 35.28 15.69 -6.66
C SER A 256 36.78 15.99 -6.78
N GLN A 257 37.58 15.67 -5.75
CA GLN A 257 39.02 15.90 -5.73
C GLN A 257 39.79 14.87 -6.56
N SER A 258 39.25 13.65 -6.70
CA SER A 258 39.88 12.58 -7.48
C SER A 258 39.72 12.74 -9.00
N GLY A 259 39.06 13.79 -9.49
CA GLY A 259 38.96 14.08 -10.92
C GLY A 259 38.33 12.97 -11.77
N GLY A 260 37.53 12.08 -11.17
CA GLY A 260 36.93 10.93 -11.84
C GLY A 260 37.81 9.68 -11.93
N LEU A 261 38.89 9.59 -11.14
CA LEU A 261 39.68 8.37 -10.97
C LEU A 261 38.80 7.21 -10.48
N SER A 262 39.08 5.98 -10.96
CA SER A 262 38.26 4.80 -10.64
C SER A 262 38.32 4.46 -9.15
N THR A 263 37.33 3.76 -8.61
CA THR A 263 37.32 3.33 -7.19
C THR A 263 38.58 2.54 -6.81
N THR A 264 39.17 1.81 -7.74
CA THR A 264 40.45 1.11 -7.59
C THR A 264 41.62 2.08 -7.39
N ASP A 265 41.63 3.20 -8.10
CA ASP A 265 42.67 4.23 -7.99
C ASP A 265 42.54 5.01 -6.67
N ILE A 266 41.30 5.21 -6.19
CA ILE A 266 41.03 5.86 -4.90
C ILE A 266 41.49 4.98 -3.73
N VAL A 267 41.21 3.67 -3.77
CA VAL A 267 41.69 2.73 -2.74
C VAL A 267 43.21 2.67 -2.72
N LYS A 268 43.85 2.69 -3.90
CA LYS A 268 45.31 2.71 -4.01
C LYS A 268 45.92 4.00 -3.44
N PHE A 269 45.33 5.16 -3.73
CA PHE A 269 45.76 6.46 -3.19
C PHE A 269 45.58 6.55 -1.66
N ALA A 270 44.51 5.97 -1.11
CA ALA A 270 44.27 5.93 0.34
C ALA A 270 45.25 5.00 1.08
N ILE A 271 45.71 3.92 0.44
CA ILE A 271 46.72 3.02 0.99
C ILE A 271 48.12 3.65 0.95
N GLU A 272 48.44 4.47 -0.06
CA GLU A 272 49.75 5.12 -0.19
C GLU A 272 49.96 6.32 0.77
N LYS A 273 48.89 6.87 1.37
CA LYS A 273 48.96 8.03 2.27
C LYS A 273 48.91 7.71 3.77
N ASN A 274 48.68 6.46 4.15
CA ASN A 274 48.73 5.96 5.52
C ASN A 274 49.96 5.08 5.72
#